data_AF-E3BPW8-F1
#
_entry.id   AF-E3BPW8-F1
#
_cell.length_a   1.000
_cell.length_b   1.000
_cell.length_c   1.000
_cell.angle_alpha   90.00
_cell.angle_beta   90.00
_cell.angle_gamma   90.00
#
_symmetry.space_group_name_H-M   'P 1'
#
loop_
_entity.id
_entity.type
_entity.pdbx_description
1 polymer ?
#
loop_
_entity_poly.entity_id
_entity_poly.type
_entity_poly.pdbx_seq_one_letter_code
_entity_poly.pdbx_strand_id
1 'polypeptide(L)'
;MMRRYFHVQGMATLMMTMMVTFVMVMVSFATFKASLYQMKRAQNFIKLRQSHWRAEGAIECLYAYLQQHTFSAFEQHTRFDKIISDSQCLTSLVSTQLDVSQEPDGRGLIHAKDNAYNISRRFHYGPKVGEGVIVLNAKAHFIGQVEFMPDTLRYPRQSGLFPCVSVRFLDEVKYSQGGRPSAQLLTQQPAVNGPYPQFEGECTSSHRTTLRQHDSTQNPQHGFAKDFVQDLTISPFSSYFLQAKSPSSIRQLKRQFRLVNITNLEQAHQCASIINRLISLGYSRVWVNGHCLIDSPISSYKPISLVVEGGIFAAIGEHEFIGSMFYLIDTTIAQNRTLNEVWKSVRFYPQIKADLSDKTVYFSEGHFAPKGGIYIDALGVEAVFKDIGVFEYRASAHPFERSKVLEWQPGGWFAF
;
A
#
# COMPACT_ATOMS: atom_id res chain seq x y z
N MET A 1 33.15 -39.63 -90.27
CA MET A 1 32.23 -38.51 -89.96
C MET A 1 31.81 -38.40 -88.48
N MET A 2 32.07 -39.41 -87.62
CA MET A 2 31.67 -39.39 -86.19
C MET A 2 32.61 -38.64 -85.22
N ARG A 3 33.84 -38.26 -85.62
CA ARG A 3 34.83 -37.65 -84.72
C ARG A 3 34.67 -36.13 -84.51
N ARG A 4 33.99 -35.42 -85.43
CA ARG A 4 33.72 -33.97 -85.31
C ARG A 4 32.48 -33.65 -84.46
N TYR A 5 31.54 -34.58 -84.32
CA TYR A 5 30.29 -34.38 -83.56
C TYR A 5 30.53 -34.37 -82.04
N PHE A 6 31.43 -35.23 -81.55
CA PHE A 6 31.86 -35.25 -80.15
C PHE A 6 32.56 -33.95 -79.70
N HIS A 7 33.31 -33.31 -80.60
CA HIS A 7 34.07 -32.09 -80.27
C HIS A 7 33.18 -30.84 -80.13
N VAL A 8 32.08 -30.79 -80.89
CA VAL A 8 31.08 -29.70 -80.82
C VAL A 8 30.18 -29.87 -79.58
N GLN A 9 29.82 -31.11 -79.23
CA GLN A 9 29.07 -31.39 -78.00
C GLN A 9 29.89 -31.06 -76.72
N GLY A 10 31.20 -31.31 -76.72
CA GLY A 10 32.08 -30.96 -75.60
C GLY A 10 32.29 -29.46 -75.39
N MET A 11 32.37 -28.65 -76.46
CA MET A 11 32.46 -27.19 -76.33
C MET A 11 31.14 -26.57 -75.87
N ALA A 12 30.00 -27.09 -76.34
CA ALA A 12 28.67 -26.61 -75.93
C ALA A 12 28.40 -26.87 -74.44
N THR A 13 28.78 -28.04 -73.91
CA THR A 13 28.62 -28.36 -72.49
C THR A 13 29.56 -27.54 -71.59
N LEU A 14 30.79 -27.23 -72.03
CA LEU A 14 31.70 -26.32 -71.32
C LEU A 14 31.16 -24.88 -71.27
N MET A 15 30.59 -24.37 -72.37
CA MET A 15 30.01 -23.04 -72.39
C MET A 15 28.76 -22.95 -71.50
N MET A 16 27.91 -23.97 -71.53
CA MET A 16 26.70 -24.04 -70.67
C MET A 16 27.08 -24.15 -69.19
N THR A 17 28.06 -24.99 -68.83
CA THR A 17 28.55 -25.11 -67.45
C THR A 17 29.22 -23.81 -66.96
N MET A 18 29.97 -23.12 -67.82
CA MET A 18 30.54 -21.80 -67.49
C MET A 18 29.45 -20.74 -67.25
N MET A 19 28.38 -20.74 -68.05
CA MET A 19 27.25 -19.82 -67.87
C MET A 19 26.47 -20.14 -66.58
N VAL A 20 26.20 -21.41 -66.31
CA VAL A 20 25.50 -21.85 -65.09
C VAL A 20 26.32 -21.56 -63.83
N THR A 21 27.63 -21.81 -63.85
CA THR A 21 28.52 -21.49 -62.73
C THR A 21 28.57 -19.99 -62.46
N PHE A 22 28.61 -19.15 -63.51
CA PHE A 22 28.54 -17.70 -63.35
C PHE A 22 27.22 -17.24 -62.70
N VAL A 23 26.08 -17.79 -63.13
CA VAL A 23 24.78 -17.48 -62.52
C VAL A 23 24.72 -17.94 -61.07
N MET A 24 25.22 -19.14 -60.76
CA MET A 24 25.31 -19.61 -59.37
C MET A 24 26.16 -18.68 -58.51
N VAL A 25 27.33 -18.25 -58.99
CA VAL A 25 28.20 -17.31 -58.26
C VAL A 25 27.50 -15.98 -58.00
N MET A 26 26.76 -15.43 -58.99
CA MET A 26 25.98 -14.21 -58.82
C MET A 26 24.89 -14.34 -57.75
N VAL A 27 24.16 -15.46 -57.77
CA VAL A 27 23.12 -15.76 -56.76
C VAL A 27 23.75 -15.95 -55.38
N SER A 28 24.88 -16.65 -55.27
CA SER A 28 25.62 -16.79 -54.01
C SER A 28 26.10 -15.43 -53.49
N PHE A 29 26.60 -14.54 -54.36
CA PHE A 29 27.04 -13.21 -53.96
C PHE A 29 25.89 -12.31 -53.49
N ALA A 30 24.75 -12.37 -54.18
CA ALA A 30 23.54 -11.66 -53.77
C ALA A 30 23.03 -12.14 -52.39
N THR A 31 23.03 -13.46 -52.18
CA THR A 31 22.63 -14.09 -50.91
C THR A 31 23.59 -13.72 -49.78
N PHE A 32 24.89 -13.70 -50.06
CA PHE A 32 25.92 -13.28 -49.09
C PHE A 32 25.74 -11.83 -48.65
N LYS A 33 25.49 -10.90 -49.60
CA LYS A 33 25.20 -9.50 -49.29
C LYS A 33 23.95 -9.35 -48.42
N ALA A 34 22.87 -10.07 -48.74
CA ALA A 34 21.65 -10.06 -47.96
C ALA A 34 21.90 -10.55 -46.52
N SER A 35 22.66 -11.64 -46.35
CA SER A 35 23.02 -12.18 -45.03
C SER A 35 23.86 -11.18 -44.21
N LEU A 36 24.89 -10.58 -44.81
CA LEU A 36 25.72 -9.57 -44.14
C LEU A 36 24.90 -8.35 -43.68
N TYR A 37 23.93 -7.91 -44.50
CA TYR A 37 23.02 -6.83 -44.11
C TYR A 37 22.19 -7.20 -42.88
N GLN A 38 21.61 -8.41 -42.86
CA GLN A 38 20.84 -8.87 -41.70
C GLN A 38 21.71 -9.00 -40.45
N MET A 39 22.94 -9.50 -40.57
CA MET A 39 23.90 -9.57 -39.46
C MET A 39 24.20 -8.19 -38.88
N LYS A 40 24.43 -7.19 -39.73
CA LYS A 40 24.71 -5.82 -39.28
C LYS A 40 23.51 -5.20 -38.57
N ARG A 41 22.30 -5.44 -39.09
CA ARG A 41 21.04 -5.01 -38.44
C ARG A 41 20.87 -5.67 -37.07
N ALA A 42 21.14 -6.97 -36.97
CA ALA A 42 21.09 -7.72 -35.71
C ALA A 42 22.12 -7.19 -34.70
N GLN A 43 23.36 -6.95 -35.11
CA GLN A 43 24.40 -6.38 -34.25
C GLN A 43 24.03 -4.99 -33.73
N ASN A 44 23.49 -4.12 -34.58
CA ASN A 44 23.03 -2.80 -34.17
C ASN A 44 21.88 -2.89 -33.17
N PHE A 45 20.93 -3.80 -33.39
CA PHE A 45 19.84 -4.05 -32.45
C PHE A 45 20.38 -4.55 -31.09
N ILE A 46 21.34 -5.47 -31.10
CA ILE A 46 21.97 -5.98 -29.87
C ILE A 46 22.67 -4.84 -29.11
N LYS A 47 23.46 -4.01 -29.80
CA LYS A 47 24.14 -2.85 -29.17
C LYS A 47 23.14 -1.87 -28.55
N LEU A 48 22.04 -1.58 -29.24
CA LEU A 48 20.97 -0.72 -28.73
C LEU A 48 20.30 -1.34 -27.49
N ARG A 49 20.01 -2.65 -27.51
CA ARG A 49 19.43 -3.35 -26.37
C ARG A 49 20.38 -3.41 -25.18
N GLN A 50 21.66 -3.65 -25.41
CA GLN A 50 22.67 -3.57 -24.34
C GLN A 50 22.69 -2.18 -23.71
N SER A 51 22.64 -1.12 -24.52
CA SER A 51 22.64 0.26 -24.00
C SER A 51 21.37 0.56 -23.20
N HIS A 52 20.20 0.11 -23.68
CA HIS A 52 18.95 0.18 -22.94
C HIS A 52 19.03 -0.51 -21.58
N TRP A 53 19.49 -1.76 -21.53
CA TRP A 53 19.57 -2.52 -20.27
C TRP A 53 20.62 -1.97 -19.31
N ARG A 54 21.73 -1.39 -19.80
CA ARG A 54 22.69 -0.67 -18.94
C ARG A 54 22.06 0.57 -18.31
N ALA A 55 21.32 1.36 -19.09
CA ALA A 55 20.62 2.53 -18.58
C ALA A 55 19.52 2.16 -17.57
N GLU A 56 18.68 1.16 -17.86
CA GLU A 56 17.67 0.67 -16.90
C GLU A 56 18.32 0.11 -15.62
N GLY A 57 19.35 -0.72 -15.76
CA GLY A 57 20.05 -1.31 -14.61
C GLY A 57 20.69 -0.25 -13.70
N ALA A 58 21.22 0.83 -14.29
CA ALA A 58 21.75 1.96 -13.54
C ALA A 58 20.65 2.70 -12.75
N ILE A 59 19.47 2.90 -13.35
CA ILE A 59 18.31 3.50 -12.68
C ILE A 59 17.84 2.62 -11.51
N GLU A 60 17.64 1.32 -11.74
CA GLU A 60 17.15 0.41 -10.70
C GLU A 60 18.16 0.24 -9.55
N CYS A 61 19.46 0.20 -9.87
CA CYS A 61 20.50 0.18 -8.84
C CYS A 61 20.45 1.44 -7.97
N LEU A 62 20.35 2.62 -8.59
CA LEU A 62 20.26 3.88 -7.85
C LEU A 62 18.97 3.94 -7.02
N TYR A 63 17.84 3.50 -7.58
CA TYR A 63 16.57 3.45 -6.88
C TYR A 63 16.62 2.52 -5.66
N ALA A 64 17.19 1.32 -5.80
CA ALA A 64 17.38 0.39 -4.68
C ALA A 64 18.29 0.97 -3.60
N TYR A 65 19.36 1.67 -3.99
CA TYR A 65 20.23 2.38 -3.06
C TYR A 65 19.46 3.49 -2.31
N LEU A 66 18.67 4.28 -3.05
CA LEU A 66 17.83 5.33 -2.48
C LEU A 66 16.78 4.76 -1.52
N GLN A 67 16.18 3.60 -1.81
CA GLN A 67 15.21 2.96 -0.90
C GLN A 67 15.83 2.52 0.43
N GLN A 68 17.13 2.22 0.47
CA GLN A 68 17.84 1.83 1.70
C GLN A 68 18.33 3.05 2.50
N HIS A 69 18.56 4.19 1.83
CA HIS A 69 19.15 5.40 2.41
C HIS A 69 18.23 6.63 2.36
N THR A 70 16.92 6.39 2.16
CA THR A 70 15.90 7.39 1.75
C THR A 70 15.79 8.59 2.70
N PHE A 71 16.16 8.43 3.96
CA PHE A 71 16.04 9.46 4.99
C PHE A 71 17.10 10.58 4.87
N SER A 72 18.33 10.26 4.48
CA SER A 72 19.41 11.26 4.41
C SER A 72 19.45 12.00 3.07
N ALA A 73 19.09 11.32 1.98
CA ALA A 73 19.17 11.88 0.63
C ALA A 73 18.20 13.06 0.41
N PHE A 74 16.92 12.83 0.69
CA PHE A 74 15.85 13.76 0.32
C PHE A 74 15.58 14.85 1.36
N GLU A 75 15.85 14.59 2.66
CA GLU A 75 15.60 15.60 3.71
C GLU A 75 16.80 16.53 3.93
N GLN A 76 18.04 16.08 3.68
CA GLN A 76 19.24 16.89 3.91
C GLN A 76 19.64 17.76 2.72
N HIS A 77 18.84 17.81 1.64
CA HIS A 77 19.19 18.50 0.39
C HIS A 77 20.60 18.10 -0.10
N THR A 78 20.98 16.83 0.11
CA THR A 78 22.30 16.37 -0.31
C THR A 78 22.36 16.37 -1.83
N ARG A 79 23.48 16.85 -2.39
CA ARG A 79 23.68 16.83 -3.84
C ARG A 79 23.62 15.38 -4.33
N PHE A 80 22.66 15.09 -5.21
CA PHE A 80 22.46 13.75 -5.77
C PHE A 80 23.73 13.18 -6.44
N ASP A 81 24.63 14.04 -6.92
CA ASP A 81 25.96 13.66 -7.43
C ASP A 81 26.75 12.79 -6.45
N LYS A 82 26.71 13.12 -5.16
CA LYS A 82 27.42 12.36 -4.12
C LYS A 82 26.74 11.01 -3.86
N ILE A 83 25.41 10.98 -3.88
CA ILE A 83 24.65 9.74 -3.72
C ILE A 83 24.93 8.80 -4.89
N ILE A 84 25.00 9.33 -6.11
CA ILE A 84 25.34 8.56 -7.31
C ILE A 84 26.76 7.99 -7.18
N SER A 85 27.75 8.79 -6.72
CA SER A 85 29.11 8.27 -6.52
C SER A 85 29.18 7.19 -5.43
N ASP A 86 28.47 7.38 -4.32
CA ASP A 86 28.49 6.48 -3.17
C ASP A 86 27.73 5.17 -3.45
N SER A 87 26.76 5.20 -4.36
CA SER A 87 25.97 4.02 -4.77
C SER A 87 26.78 2.93 -5.47
N GLN A 88 27.96 3.28 -6.01
CA GLN A 88 28.79 2.39 -6.84
C GLN A 88 28.07 1.81 -8.07
N CYS A 89 26.86 2.28 -8.40
CA CYS A 89 26.06 1.77 -9.52
C CYS A 89 26.73 1.98 -10.89
N LEU A 90 27.65 2.94 -10.99
CA LEU A 90 28.38 3.25 -12.21
C LEU A 90 29.76 2.59 -12.31
N THR A 91 30.21 1.84 -11.30
CA THR A 91 31.59 1.32 -11.21
C THR A 91 31.94 0.37 -12.36
N SER A 92 30.97 -0.31 -12.94
CA SER A 92 31.11 -1.18 -14.13
C SER A 92 30.47 -0.61 -15.40
N LEU A 93 29.95 0.63 -15.36
CA LEU A 93 29.15 1.27 -16.40
C LEU A 93 29.75 2.62 -16.82
N VAL A 94 30.99 2.60 -17.30
CA VAL A 94 31.80 3.80 -17.59
C VAL A 94 31.15 4.76 -18.61
N SER A 95 30.30 4.25 -19.52
CA SER A 95 29.60 5.05 -20.54
C SER A 95 28.21 5.55 -20.11
N THR A 96 27.73 5.14 -18.93
CA THR A 96 26.40 5.50 -18.44
C THR A 96 26.48 6.76 -17.57
N GLN A 97 25.66 7.74 -17.90
CA GLN A 97 25.44 8.95 -17.08
C GLN A 97 24.13 8.81 -16.32
N LEU A 98 24.13 9.20 -15.04
CA LEU A 98 22.94 9.28 -14.20
C LEU A 98 22.76 10.71 -13.70
N ASP A 99 21.50 11.14 -13.65
CA ASP A 99 21.11 12.42 -13.07
C ASP A 99 19.78 12.23 -12.31
N VAL A 100 19.60 13.00 -11.24
CA VAL A 100 18.39 12.98 -10.42
C VAL A 100 17.92 14.41 -10.22
N SER A 101 16.69 14.68 -10.67
CA SER A 101 16.00 15.93 -10.39
C SER A 101 14.85 15.69 -9.42
N GLN A 102 14.64 16.63 -8.50
CA GLN A 102 13.57 16.59 -7.51
C GLN A 102 12.70 17.84 -7.65
N GLU A 103 11.39 17.65 -7.54
CA GLU A 103 10.37 18.69 -7.46
C GLU A 103 9.97 18.93 -5.99
N PRO A 104 9.50 20.14 -5.63
CA PRO A 104 9.17 20.50 -4.24
C PRO A 104 8.10 19.64 -3.56
N ASP A 105 7.27 18.94 -4.34
CA ASP A 105 6.16 18.10 -3.86
C ASP A 105 6.57 16.63 -3.65
N GLY A 106 7.88 16.34 -3.65
CA GLY A 106 8.41 15.00 -3.49
C GLY A 106 8.41 14.17 -4.76
N ARG A 107 7.90 14.69 -5.90
CA ARG A 107 8.12 14.04 -7.19
C ARG A 107 9.58 14.18 -7.60
N GLY A 108 10.09 13.22 -8.35
CA GLY A 108 11.42 13.30 -8.93
C GLY A 108 11.56 12.47 -10.19
N LEU A 109 12.67 12.68 -10.88
CA LEU A 109 13.01 12.01 -12.12
C LEU A 109 14.45 11.53 -12.04
N ILE A 110 14.64 10.22 -12.19
CA ILE A 110 15.95 9.63 -12.44
C ILE A 110 16.13 9.54 -13.95
N HIS A 111 17.18 10.14 -14.47
CA HIS A 111 17.56 10.11 -15.87
C HIS A 111 18.84 9.30 -16.05
N ALA A 112 18.84 8.38 -17.01
CA ALA A 112 20.01 7.63 -17.42
C ALA A 112 20.26 7.74 -18.92
N LYS A 113 21.52 7.89 -19.29
CA LYS A 113 21.97 7.96 -20.67
C LYS A 113 23.15 7.01 -20.89
N ASP A 114 23.01 6.09 -21.84
CA ASP A 114 24.12 5.25 -22.33
C ASP A 114 24.16 5.33 -23.86
N ASN A 115 25.27 5.87 -24.40
CA ASN A 115 25.44 6.11 -25.83
C ASN A 115 24.31 6.97 -26.44
N ALA A 116 23.49 6.35 -27.31
CA ALA A 116 22.36 7.00 -27.99
C ALA A 116 21.01 6.70 -27.30
N TYR A 117 21.00 5.97 -26.19
CA TYR A 117 19.78 5.57 -25.50
C TYR A 117 19.59 6.40 -24.23
N ASN A 118 18.41 6.99 -24.10
CA ASN A 118 18.03 7.87 -23.00
C ASN A 118 16.77 7.32 -22.33
N ILE A 119 16.82 7.16 -21.01
CA ILE A 119 15.72 6.63 -20.19
C ILE A 119 15.49 7.57 -19.04
N SER A 120 14.23 7.83 -18.74
CA SER A 120 13.87 8.51 -17.52
C SER A 120 12.79 7.74 -16.79
N ARG A 121 12.85 7.76 -15.46
CA ARG A 121 11.85 7.16 -14.57
C ARG A 121 11.43 8.16 -13.52
N ARG A 122 10.12 8.33 -13.38
CA ARG A 122 9.53 9.21 -12.38
C ARG A 122 9.28 8.43 -11.10
N PHE A 123 9.65 9.01 -9.98
CA PHE A 123 9.36 8.48 -8.65
C PHE A 123 8.67 9.55 -7.82
N HIS A 124 8.12 9.13 -6.68
CA HIS A 124 7.67 10.02 -5.64
C HIS A 124 8.23 9.56 -4.29
N TYR A 125 8.73 10.53 -3.53
CA TYR A 125 9.15 10.37 -2.16
C TYR A 125 8.19 11.15 -1.27
N GLY A 126 7.38 10.42 -0.50
CA GLY A 126 6.39 11.05 0.37
C GLY A 126 5.64 10.04 1.22
N PRO A 127 4.71 10.51 2.06
CA PRO A 127 3.94 9.66 2.99
C PRO A 127 3.40 8.39 2.32
N LYS A 128 3.49 7.25 2.98
CA LYS A 128 2.80 6.03 2.53
C LYS A 128 1.28 6.27 2.47
N VAL A 129 0.66 5.85 1.37
CA VAL A 129 -0.79 6.00 1.10
C VAL A 129 -1.39 4.68 0.61
N GLY A 130 -2.71 4.56 0.63
CA GLY A 130 -3.43 3.37 0.16
C GLY A 130 -3.37 2.16 1.09
N GLU A 131 -3.14 2.39 2.38
CA GLU A 131 -3.20 1.32 3.39
C GLU A 131 -4.66 0.97 3.70
N GLY A 132 -5.55 1.97 3.70
CA GLY A 132 -6.95 1.84 4.06
C GLY A 132 -7.33 2.69 5.26
N VAL A 133 -8.63 2.86 5.48
CA VAL A 133 -9.17 3.55 6.67
C VAL A 133 -9.09 2.64 7.90
N ILE A 134 -9.35 1.36 7.69
CA ILE A 134 -9.20 0.32 8.71
C ILE A 134 -8.18 -0.70 8.21
N VAL A 135 -7.15 -0.96 9.02
CA VAL A 135 -6.12 -1.96 8.76
C VAL A 135 -6.12 -2.97 9.90
N LEU A 136 -6.44 -4.23 9.63
CA LEU A 136 -6.58 -5.23 10.68
C LEU A 136 -6.06 -6.61 10.29
N ASN A 137 -5.60 -7.38 11.27
CA ASN A 137 -5.32 -8.81 11.12
C ASN A 137 -6.34 -9.70 11.87
N ALA A 138 -7.46 -9.10 12.25
CA ALA A 138 -8.59 -9.74 12.93
C ALA A 138 -9.76 -9.95 11.96
N LYS A 139 -10.85 -10.57 12.45
CA LYS A 139 -12.15 -10.53 11.75
C LYS A 139 -12.81 -9.18 11.98
N ALA A 140 -13.38 -8.59 10.93
CA ALA A 140 -14.19 -7.38 11.03
C ALA A 140 -15.66 -7.72 10.79
N HIS A 141 -16.52 -7.29 11.71
CA HIS A 141 -17.98 -7.41 11.55
C HIS A 141 -18.61 -6.03 11.57
N PHE A 142 -19.10 -5.59 10.42
CA PHE A 142 -19.86 -4.36 10.24
C PHE A 142 -21.35 -4.65 10.40
N ILE A 143 -22.05 -3.85 11.22
CA ILE A 143 -23.47 -4.00 11.51
C ILE A 143 -24.18 -2.66 11.27
N GLY A 144 -25.31 -2.67 10.57
CA GLY A 144 -26.11 -1.46 10.40
C GLY A 144 -25.52 -0.47 9.38
N GLN A 145 -25.69 0.82 9.61
CA GLN A 145 -25.25 1.84 8.66
C GLN A 145 -23.74 2.11 8.80
N VAL A 146 -22.98 1.81 7.75
CA VAL A 146 -21.53 2.03 7.71
C VAL A 146 -21.09 2.58 6.36
N GLU A 147 -20.39 3.69 6.37
CA GLU A 147 -19.96 4.40 5.18
C GLU A 147 -18.46 4.66 5.27
N PHE A 148 -17.76 4.55 4.15
CA PHE A 148 -16.32 4.80 4.05
C PHE A 148 -16.06 5.94 3.09
N MET A 149 -15.32 6.96 3.52
CA MET A 149 -14.61 7.87 2.62
C MET A 149 -13.15 7.44 2.63
N PRO A 150 -12.72 6.63 1.64
CA PRO A 150 -11.57 5.74 1.76
C PRO A 150 -10.21 6.45 1.63
N ASP A 151 -9.14 5.72 1.94
CA ASP A 151 -7.79 6.05 1.50
C ASP A 151 -7.62 5.73 0.01
N THR A 152 -6.61 6.29 -0.64
CA THR A 152 -6.34 6.07 -2.07
C THR A 152 -4.87 5.80 -2.33
N LEU A 153 -4.60 5.05 -3.40
CA LEU A 153 -3.25 5.03 -3.95
C LEU A 153 -2.90 6.41 -4.51
N ARG A 154 -1.60 6.71 -4.56
CA ARG A 154 -1.10 8.03 -4.98
C ARG A 154 -1.43 8.39 -6.42
N TYR A 155 -1.49 7.40 -7.30
CA TYR A 155 -1.61 7.62 -8.73
C TYR A 155 -2.95 7.09 -9.26
N PRO A 156 -3.65 7.88 -10.10
CA PRO A 156 -4.87 7.43 -10.71
C PRO A 156 -4.57 6.35 -11.75
N ARG A 157 -5.46 5.35 -11.88
CA ARG A 157 -5.37 4.36 -12.96
C ARG A 157 -5.95 4.90 -14.27
N GLN A 158 -6.92 5.81 -14.16
CA GLN A 158 -7.61 6.47 -15.27
C GLN A 158 -7.87 7.91 -14.85
N SER A 159 -7.98 8.85 -15.81
CA SER A 159 -8.12 10.30 -15.57
C SER A 159 -8.95 10.67 -14.32
N GLY A 160 -8.29 11.02 -13.20
CA GLY A 160 -8.93 11.41 -11.93
C GLY A 160 -9.58 10.28 -11.11
N LEU A 161 -9.53 9.04 -11.60
CA LEU A 161 -10.08 7.85 -10.95
C LEU A 161 -8.99 7.00 -10.30
N PHE A 162 -9.12 6.82 -8.99
CA PHE A 162 -8.14 6.17 -8.13
C PHE A 162 -8.61 4.78 -7.68
N PRO A 163 -7.68 3.84 -7.48
CA PRO A 163 -7.91 2.66 -6.66
C PRO A 163 -8.02 3.10 -5.20
N CYS A 164 -9.19 2.90 -4.62
CA CYS A 164 -9.48 3.24 -3.24
C CYS A 164 -9.36 2.02 -2.34
N VAL A 165 -9.02 2.24 -1.08
CA VAL A 165 -8.93 1.20 -0.05
C VAL A 165 -9.72 1.68 1.17
N SER A 166 -10.81 0.97 1.47
CA SER A 166 -11.64 1.20 2.66
C SER A 166 -11.08 0.40 3.83
N VAL A 167 -10.91 -0.91 3.62
CA VAL A 167 -10.49 -1.86 4.65
C VAL A 167 -9.42 -2.78 4.08
N ARG A 168 -8.31 -2.91 4.79
CA ARG A 168 -7.29 -3.93 4.52
C ARG A 168 -7.29 -4.93 5.66
N PHE A 169 -7.51 -6.20 5.34
CA PHE A 169 -7.76 -7.24 6.33
C PHE A 169 -7.01 -8.54 6.03
N LEU A 170 -6.69 -9.32 7.07
CA LEU A 170 -6.10 -10.65 6.91
C LEU A 170 -7.15 -11.74 6.75
N ASP A 171 -8.12 -11.78 7.67
CA ASP A 171 -9.03 -12.91 7.86
C ASP A 171 -10.34 -12.74 7.08
N GLU A 172 -11.40 -12.24 7.72
CA GLU A 172 -12.74 -12.13 7.16
C GLU A 172 -13.34 -10.76 7.45
N VAL A 173 -14.04 -10.21 6.45
CA VAL A 173 -14.96 -9.08 6.65
C VAL A 173 -16.39 -9.57 6.43
N LYS A 174 -17.22 -9.34 7.44
CA LYS A 174 -18.64 -9.66 7.44
C LYS A 174 -19.46 -8.38 7.54
N TYR A 175 -20.56 -8.31 6.81
CA TYR A 175 -21.55 -7.26 6.92
C TYR A 175 -22.91 -7.86 7.33
N SER A 176 -23.59 -7.19 8.26
CA SER A 176 -24.97 -7.46 8.64
C SER A 176 -25.81 -6.20 8.58
N GLN A 177 -26.99 -6.26 7.96
CA GLN A 177 -27.88 -5.11 7.87
C GLN A 177 -28.34 -4.57 9.24
N GLY A 178 -28.32 -5.41 10.28
CA GLY A 178 -28.75 -5.02 11.62
C GLY A 178 -30.27 -4.83 11.69
N GLY A 179 -30.75 -4.01 12.63
CA GLY A 179 -32.18 -3.82 12.90
C GLY A 179 -32.89 -2.82 11.98
N ARG A 180 -32.16 -2.07 11.12
CA ARG A 180 -32.71 -1.03 10.26
C ARG A 180 -32.81 -1.52 8.81
N PRO A 181 -34.02 -1.68 8.22
CA PRO A 181 -34.18 -2.21 6.86
C PRO A 181 -33.56 -1.37 5.74
N SER A 182 -33.22 -0.11 6.03
CA SER A 182 -32.56 0.80 5.09
C SER A 182 -31.05 0.88 5.28
N ALA A 183 -30.48 0.21 6.28
CA ALA A 183 -29.06 0.25 6.56
C ALA A 183 -28.23 -0.41 5.45
N GLN A 184 -27.11 0.23 5.13
CA GLN A 184 -26.22 -0.17 4.05
C GLN A 184 -24.76 -0.02 4.48
N LEU A 185 -23.91 -0.86 3.90
CA LEU A 185 -22.48 -0.62 3.84
C LEU A 185 -22.16 0.04 2.50
N LEU A 186 -21.55 1.22 2.52
CA LEU A 186 -21.29 2.03 1.32
C LEU A 186 -19.87 2.59 1.30
N THR A 187 -19.22 2.52 0.15
CA THR A 187 -18.00 3.29 -0.11
C THR A 187 -18.33 4.55 -0.91
N GLN A 188 -18.17 5.69 -0.25
CA GLN A 188 -18.28 7.02 -0.83
C GLN A 188 -16.99 7.42 -1.56
N GLN A 189 -16.97 8.66 -2.06
CA GLN A 189 -15.75 9.27 -2.57
C GLN A 189 -14.79 9.61 -1.42
N PRO A 190 -13.47 9.63 -1.67
CA PRO A 190 -12.50 10.04 -0.66
C PRO A 190 -12.73 11.51 -0.30
N ALA A 191 -12.42 11.88 0.95
CA ALA A 191 -12.58 13.25 1.38
C ALA A 191 -11.62 14.18 0.62
N VAL A 192 -12.10 15.38 0.27
CA VAL A 192 -11.25 16.45 -0.26
C VAL A 192 -10.18 16.78 0.77
N ASN A 193 -8.92 16.84 0.35
CA ASN A 193 -7.75 16.96 1.23
C ASN A 193 -7.69 15.85 2.31
N GLY A 194 -8.29 14.69 2.06
CA GLY A 194 -8.37 13.58 2.99
C GLY A 194 -7.16 12.65 2.90
N PRO A 195 -7.11 11.75 1.90
CA PRO A 195 -6.02 10.76 1.75
C PRO A 195 -4.62 11.39 1.80
N TYR A 196 -4.49 12.60 1.24
CA TYR A 196 -3.30 13.44 1.38
C TYR A 196 -3.67 14.91 1.10
N PRO A 197 -2.84 15.88 1.54
CA PRO A 197 -3.07 17.30 1.24
C PRO A 197 -3.20 17.53 -0.27
N GLN A 198 -4.11 18.42 -0.67
CA GLN A 198 -4.42 18.75 -2.07
C GLN A 198 -5.02 17.59 -2.89
N PHE A 199 -5.43 16.50 -2.24
CA PHE A 199 -6.15 15.44 -2.95
C PHE A 199 -7.49 15.94 -3.49
N GLU A 200 -7.67 15.73 -4.79
CA GLU A 200 -8.92 15.84 -5.52
C GLU A 200 -9.01 14.66 -6.50
N GLY A 201 -10.07 13.87 -6.39
CA GLY A 201 -10.25 12.67 -7.19
C GLY A 201 -11.35 11.77 -6.68
N GLU A 202 -11.68 10.76 -7.46
CA GLU A 202 -12.78 9.85 -7.19
C GLU A 202 -12.32 8.39 -7.20
N CYS A 203 -13.04 7.53 -6.51
CA CYS A 203 -12.86 6.09 -6.59
C CYS A 203 -13.37 5.54 -7.92
N THR A 204 -12.58 4.69 -8.57
CA THR A 204 -13.08 3.85 -9.67
C THR A 204 -14.28 3.01 -9.19
N SER A 205 -15.25 2.75 -10.06
CA SER A 205 -16.45 1.94 -9.70
C SER A 205 -16.12 0.55 -9.15
N SER A 206 -15.01 -0.05 -9.60
CA SER A 206 -14.54 -1.35 -9.10
C SER A 206 -13.98 -1.33 -7.67
N HIS A 207 -13.77 -0.15 -7.08
CA HIS A 207 -13.33 0.05 -5.69
C HIS A 207 -14.42 0.79 -4.90
N ARG A 208 -15.69 0.53 -5.22
CA ARG A 208 -16.84 1.08 -4.50
C ARG A 208 -17.79 -0.04 -4.11
N THR A 209 -17.76 -0.42 -2.84
CA THR A 209 -18.67 -1.42 -2.28
C THR A 209 -20.04 -0.79 -1.99
N THR A 210 -21.11 -1.55 -2.24
CA THR A 210 -22.47 -1.20 -1.80
C THR A 210 -23.21 -2.48 -1.43
N LEU A 211 -23.47 -2.68 -0.14
CA LEU A 211 -24.17 -3.84 0.39
C LEU A 211 -25.42 -3.41 1.14
N ARG A 212 -26.54 -4.09 0.87
CA ARG A 212 -27.84 -3.86 1.53
C ARG A 212 -28.35 -5.07 2.30
N GLN A 213 -27.61 -6.18 2.25
CA GLN A 213 -27.98 -7.45 2.86
C GLN A 213 -26.74 -8.09 3.48
N HIS A 214 -26.95 -9.09 4.32
CA HIS A 214 -25.87 -9.83 4.96
C HIS A 214 -24.91 -10.43 3.93
N ASP A 215 -23.62 -10.25 4.14
CA ASP A 215 -22.60 -10.82 3.26
C ASP A 215 -21.27 -11.03 4.01
N SER A 216 -20.36 -11.80 3.42
CA SER A 216 -19.02 -12.06 3.95
C SER A 216 -18.04 -12.22 2.80
N THR A 217 -16.80 -11.74 2.98
CA THR A 217 -15.71 -11.97 2.03
C THR A 217 -15.33 -13.46 1.89
N GLN A 218 -15.81 -14.33 2.78
CA GLN A 218 -15.66 -15.78 2.66
C GLN A 218 -16.67 -16.39 1.65
N ASN A 219 -17.72 -15.66 1.27
CA ASN A 219 -18.67 -16.11 0.26
C ASN A 219 -18.06 -15.94 -1.15
N PRO A 220 -18.00 -16.97 -2.02
CA PRO A 220 -17.41 -16.84 -3.34
C PRO A 220 -18.08 -15.82 -4.29
N GLN A 221 -19.33 -15.42 -4.00
CA GLN A 221 -20.12 -14.47 -4.77
C GLN A 221 -20.45 -13.21 -3.97
N HIS A 222 -19.58 -12.83 -3.04
CA HIS A 222 -19.78 -11.66 -2.22
C HIS A 222 -19.85 -10.36 -3.04
N GLY A 223 -20.59 -9.38 -2.55
CA GLY A 223 -20.72 -8.05 -3.16
C GLY A 223 -19.63 -7.04 -2.75
N PHE A 224 -18.66 -7.44 -1.91
CA PHE A 224 -17.50 -6.59 -1.61
C PHE A 224 -16.67 -6.33 -2.88
N ALA A 225 -16.41 -5.07 -3.16
CA ALA A 225 -15.57 -4.61 -4.27
C ALA A 225 -14.09 -4.56 -3.86
N LYS A 226 -13.22 -4.08 -4.76
CA LYS A 226 -11.75 -4.11 -4.57
C LYS A 226 -11.23 -3.12 -3.53
N ASP A 227 -12.09 -2.31 -2.92
CA ASP A 227 -11.74 -1.45 -1.79
C ASP A 227 -11.64 -2.20 -0.46
N PHE A 228 -12.14 -3.44 -0.42
CA PHE A 228 -11.88 -4.40 0.67
C PHE A 228 -10.74 -5.32 0.22
N VAL A 229 -9.53 -5.03 0.70
CA VAL A 229 -8.30 -5.69 0.26
C VAL A 229 -7.89 -6.75 1.26
N GLN A 230 -7.97 -8.02 0.86
CA GLN A 230 -7.40 -9.10 1.65
C GLN A 230 -5.88 -9.14 1.46
N ASP A 231 -5.14 -9.10 2.56
CA ASP A 231 -3.67 -9.10 2.59
C ASP A 231 -3.18 -10.09 3.65
N LEU A 232 -2.71 -11.25 3.20
CA LEU A 232 -2.24 -12.34 4.07
C LEU A 232 -0.93 -12.02 4.80
N THR A 233 -0.25 -10.94 4.41
CA THR A 233 1.02 -10.50 4.97
C THR A 233 0.89 -9.24 5.82
N ILE A 234 -0.35 -8.77 6.03
CA ILE A 234 -0.58 -7.51 6.72
C ILE A 234 -0.06 -7.53 8.15
N SER A 235 0.67 -6.48 8.51
CA SER A 235 1.09 -6.20 9.88
C SER A 235 0.57 -4.83 10.29
N PRO A 236 -0.59 -4.75 10.96
CA PRO A 236 -1.15 -3.47 11.41
C PRO A 236 -0.15 -2.67 12.26
N PHE A 237 0.64 -3.35 13.10
CA PHE A 237 1.71 -2.73 13.88
C PHE A 237 2.75 -2.05 12.99
N SER A 238 3.21 -2.73 11.94
CA SER A 238 4.20 -2.18 11.01
C SER A 238 3.61 -1.07 10.15
N SER A 239 2.33 -1.15 9.78
CA SER A 239 1.63 -0.07 9.07
C SER A 239 1.47 1.19 9.93
N TYR A 240 1.20 1.03 11.23
CA TYR A 240 0.97 2.16 12.14
C TYR A 240 2.27 2.81 12.65
N PHE A 241 3.19 2.00 13.17
CA PHE A 241 4.43 2.47 13.81
C PHE A 241 5.63 2.48 12.87
N LEU A 242 5.49 1.90 11.68
CA LEU A 242 6.54 1.90 10.65
C LEU A 242 7.80 1.16 11.10
N GLN A 243 7.60 0.18 11.98
CA GLN A 243 8.62 -0.66 12.58
C GLN A 243 8.08 -2.08 12.71
N ALA A 244 8.95 -3.07 12.55
CA ALA A 244 8.57 -4.45 12.79
C ALA A 244 8.14 -4.65 14.26
N LYS A 245 7.08 -5.43 14.45
CA LYS A 245 6.58 -5.80 15.79
C LYS A 245 7.60 -6.68 16.50
N SER A 246 8.11 -6.20 17.63
CA SER A 246 8.95 -6.97 18.53
C SER A 246 8.82 -6.45 19.96
N PRO A 247 9.15 -7.25 21.00
CA PRO A 247 9.13 -6.78 22.38
C PRO A 247 10.04 -5.56 22.61
N SER A 248 11.14 -5.44 21.87
CA SER A 248 12.05 -4.28 21.94
C SER A 248 11.42 -3.04 21.30
N SER A 249 10.81 -3.16 20.12
CA SER A 249 10.17 -2.01 19.45
C SER A 249 8.99 -1.47 20.27
N ILE A 250 8.15 -2.35 20.84
CA ILE A 250 7.07 -1.95 21.75
C ILE A 250 7.61 -1.17 22.97
N ARG A 251 8.67 -1.68 23.62
CA ARG A 251 9.29 -0.99 24.77
C ARG A 251 9.85 0.38 24.39
N GLN A 252 10.44 0.51 23.21
CA GLN A 252 10.97 1.78 22.72
C GLN A 252 9.85 2.78 22.41
N LEU A 253 8.79 2.33 21.72
CA LEU A 253 7.64 3.16 21.39
C LEU A 253 6.93 3.67 22.64
N LYS A 254 6.71 2.83 23.64
CA LYS A 254 6.09 3.23 24.92
C LYS A 254 6.76 4.44 25.58
N ARG A 255 8.07 4.66 25.38
CA ARG A 255 8.78 5.85 25.90
C ARG A 255 8.37 7.16 25.24
N GLN A 256 7.81 7.10 24.03
CA GLN A 256 7.32 8.25 23.27
C GLN A 256 5.85 8.59 23.57
N PHE A 257 5.20 7.78 24.42
CA PHE A 257 3.79 7.89 24.76
C PHE A 257 3.61 8.23 26.23
N ARG A 258 2.49 8.90 26.53
CA ARG A 258 2.02 8.98 27.91
C ARG A 258 1.31 7.68 28.26
N LEU A 259 1.91 6.91 29.17
CA LEU A 259 1.37 5.65 29.65
C LEU A 259 0.23 5.87 30.64
N VAL A 260 -0.84 5.10 30.47
CA VAL A 260 -2.00 5.01 31.36
C VAL A 260 -2.23 3.54 31.66
N ASN A 261 -2.14 3.15 32.93
CA ASN A 261 -2.43 1.78 33.35
C ASN A 261 -3.85 1.74 33.93
N ILE A 262 -4.74 0.98 33.30
CA ILE A 262 -6.09 0.72 33.79
C ILE A 262 -6.12 -0.69 34.37
N THR A 263 -6.33 -0.78 35.68
CA THR A 263 -6.23 -2.06 36.41
C THR A 263 -7.59 -2.66 36.77
N ASN A 264 -8.67 -1.89 36.68
CA ASN A 264 -10.01 -2.34 37.03
C ASN A 264 -11.06 -1.74 36.09
N LEU A 265 -12.30 -2.26 36.17
CA LEU A 265 -13.38 -1.90 35.27
C LEU A 265 -13.96 -0.49 35.53
N GLU A 266 -13.90 0.00 36.77
CA GLU A 266 -14.34 1.37 37.08
C GLU A 266 -13.44 2.41 36.40
N GLN A 267 -12.12 2.20 36.43
CA GLN A 267 -11.16 3.00 35.67
C GLN A 267 -11.35 2.85 34.17
N ALA A 268 -11.73 1.65 33.69
CA ALA A 268 -12.00 1.42 32.27
C ALA A 268 -13.16 2.29 31.76
N HIS A 269 -14.23 2.45 32.54
CA HIS A 269 -15.33 3.40 32.26
C HIS A 269 -14.90 4.87 32.33
N GLN A 270 -13.77 5.18 32.95
CA GLN A 270 -13.21 6.54 33.00
C GLN A 270 -12.16 6.76 31.89
N CYS A 271 -11.99 5.83 30.94
CA CYS A 271 -10.93 5.93 29.95
C CYS A 271 -11.03 7.23 29.12
N ALA A 272 -12.24 7.61 28.68
CA ALA A 272 -12.48 8.85 27.96
C ALA A 272 -12.07 10.10 28.75
N SER A 273 -12.43 10.17 30.04
CA SER A 273 -12.10 11.33 30.89
C SER A 273 -10.61 11.41 31.19
N ILE A 274 -9.93 10.27 31.38
CA ILE A 274 -8.47 10.19 31.51
C ILE A 274 -7.79 10.70 30.24
N ILE A 275 -8.25 10.25 29.06
CA ILE A 275 -7.70 10.70 27.77
C ILE A 275 -7.91 12.21 27.58
N ASN A 276 -9.11 12.72 27.81
CA ASN A 276 -9.42 14.16 27.72
C ASN A 276 -8.52 15.01 28.63
N ARG A 277 -8.26 14.53 29.85
CA ARG A 277 -7.33 15.22 30.77
C ARG A 277 -5.90 15.23 30.24
N LEU A 278 -5.44 14.15 29.61
CA LEU A 278 -4.10 14.13 29.02
C LEU A 278 -3.99 15.07 27.81
N ILE A 279 -5.04 15.12 27.00
CA ILE A 279 -5.13 16.05 25.86
C ILE A 279 -5.09 17.50 26.34
N SER A 280 -5.83 17.85 27.42
CA SER A 280 -5.81 19.21 27.97
C SER A 280 -4.47 19.60 28.58
N LEU A 281 -3.67 18.62 29.04
CA LEU A 281 -2.28 18.81 29.46
C LEU A 281 -1.28 18.90 28.29
N GLY A 282 -1.74 18.79 27.04
CA GLY A 282 -0.92 18.93 25.84
C GLY A 282 -0.31 17.62 25.32
N TYR A 283 -0.68 16.46 25.86
CA TYR A 283 -0.22 15.18 25.34
C TYR A 283 -1.00 14.79 24.07
N SER A 284 -0.29 14.53 22.97
CA SER A 284 -0.86 14.05 21.71
C SER A 284 -0.71 12.55 21.48
N ARG A 285 -0.01 11.85 22.38
CA ARG A 285 0.28 10.41 22.27
C ARG A 285 -0.03 9.73 23.59
N VAL A 286 -1.07 8.91 23.61
CA VAL A 286 -1.56 8.22 24.81
C VAL A 286 -1.55 6.72 24.57
N TRP A 287 -0.95 5.97 25.50
CA TRP A 287 -0.89 4.52 25.46
C TRP A 287 -1.56 3.96 26.70
N VAL A 288 -2.70 3.32 26.51
CA VAL A 288 -3.53 2.72 27.55
C VAL A 288 -3.22 1.23 27.64
N ASN A 289 -2.79 0.79 28.81
CA ASN A 289 -2.60 -0.61 29.16
C ASN A 289 -3.81 -1.09 29.96
N GLY A 290 -4.55 -2.06 29.43
CA GLY A 290 -5.75 -2.63 30.04
C GLY A 290 -7.02 -2.34 29.26
N HIS A 291 -8.17 -2.46 29.95
CA HIS A 291 -9.49 -2.22 29.38
C HIS A 291 -9.73 -0.73 29.17
N CYS A 292 -10.38 -0.34 28.08
CA CYS A 292 -10.73 1.06 27.82
C CYS A 292 -12.14 1.14 27.24
N LEU A 293 -13.03 1.83 27.95
CA LEU A 293 -14.42 2.03 27.58
C LEU A 293 -14.66 3.53 27.38
N ILE A 294 -15.08 3.91 26.18
CA ILE A 294 -15.36 5.28 25.76
C ILE A 294 -16.88 5.42 25.68
N ASP A 295 -17.48 5.86 26.78
CA ASP A 295 -18.91 6.16 26.90
C ASP A 295 -19.19 7.67 26.97
N SER A 296 -18.17 8.49 26.75
CA SER A 296 -18.25 9.95 26.68
C SER A 296 -17.31 10.52 25.60
N PRO A 297 -17.62 11.70 25.01
CA PRO A 297 -16.85 12.27 23.92
C PRO A 297 -15.40 12.57 24.28
N ILE A 298 -14.49 12.26 23.35
CA ILE A 298 -13.08 12.67 23.42
C ILE A 298 -12.91 13.95 22.61
N SER A 299 -12.81 15.09 23.30
CA SER A 299 -12.64 16.39 22.66
C SER A 299 -11.16 16.66 22.40
N SER A 300 -10.77 16.62 21.12
CA SER A 300 -9.42 16.95 20.68
C SER A 300 -9.46 18.06 19.63
N TYR A 301 -8.55 19.03 19.77
CA TYR A 301 -8.35 20.12 18.80
C TYR A 301 -7.14 19.89 17.89
N LYS A 302 -6.42 18.78 18.12
CA LYS A 302 -5.24 18.35 17.38
C LYS A 302 -5.28 16.83 17.20
N PRO A 303 -4.68 16.28 16.14
CA PRO A 303 -4.52 14.84 15.94
C PRO A 303 -3.92 14.13 17.16
N ILE A 304 -4.61 13.11 17.66
CA ILE A 304 -4.18 12.27 18.79
C ILE A 304 -3.81 10.86 18.32
N SER A 305 -2.75 10.28 18.89
CA SER A 305 -2.43 8.85 18.80
C SER A 305 -2.95 8.16 20.03
N LEU A 306 -3.98 7.33 19.87
CA LEU A 306 -4.49 6.49 20.94
C LEU A 306 -4.07 5.04 20.70
N VAL A 307 -3.28 4.49 21.62
CA VAL A 307 -2.93 3.07 21.64
C VAL A 307 -3.67 2.41 22.81
N VAL A 308 -4.34 1.29 22.56
CA VAL A 308 -4.96 0.47 23.62
C VAL A 308 -4.39 -0.95 23.54
N GLU A 309 -3.82 -1.43 24.64
CA GLU A 309 -3.11 -2.71 24.69
C GLU A 309 -3.61 -3.60 25.83
N GLY A 310 -3.93 -4.86 25.50
CA GLY A 310 -4.04 -5.95 26.48
C GLY A 310 -5.38 -6.07 27.23
N GLY A 311 -6.45 -5.43 26.72
CA GLY A 311 -7.81 -5.56 27.25
C GLY A 311 -8.86 -5.28 26.18
N ILE A 312 -10.15 -5.48 26.52
CA ILE A 312 -11.26 -5.07 25.65
C ILE A 312 -11.26 -3.56 25.41
N PHE A 313 -11.65 -3.18 24.20
CA PHE A 313 -11.98 -1.81 23.85
C PHE A 313 -13.45 -1.69 23.48
N ALA A 314 -14.12 -0.68 24.01
CA ALA A 314 -15.48 -0.34 23.60
C ALA A 314 -15.61 1.17 23.42
N ALA A 315 -16.28 1.62 22.37
CA ALA A 315 -16.70 3.02 22.23
C ALA A 315 -18.18 3.05 21.86
N ILE A 316 -19.01 3.76 22.62
CA ILE A 316 -20.45 3.85 22.39
C ILE A 316 -20.91 5.30 22.38
N GLY A 317 -21.64 5.69 21.33
CA GLY A 317 -22.18 7.04 21.14
C GLY A 317 -21.41 7.88 20.13
N GLU A 318 -21.93 9.09 19.89
CA GLU A 318 -21.48 10.01 18.83
C GLU A 318 -20.20 10.75 19.22
N HIS A 319 -19.07 10.19 18.77
CA HIS A 319 -17.73 10.64 19.13
C HIS A 319 -16.87 10.88 17.90
N GLU A 320 -16.85 12.11 17.38
CA GLU A 320 -15.81 12.48 16.41
C GLU A 320 -14.42 12.46 17.07
N PHE A 321 -13.54 11.58 16.60
CA PHE A 321 -12.17 11.48 17.08
C PHE A 321 -11.19 11.96 16.02
N ILE A 322 -10.58 13.12 16.27
CA ILE A 322 -9.51 13.68 15.41
C ILE A 322 -8.19 13.04 15.83
N GLY A 323 -7.85 11.93 15.17
CA GLY A 323 -6.66 11.17 15.50
C GLY A 323 -6.67 9.80 14.84
N SER A 324 -5.66 8.99 15.13
CA SER A 324 -5.61 7.59 14.74
C SER A 324 -5.59 6.69 15.97
N MET A 325 -6.15 5.49 15.81
CA MET A 325 -6.24 4.51 16.89
C MET A 325 -5.49 3.24 16.53
N PHE A 326 -4.69 2.73 17.46
CA PHE A 326 -4.08 1.41 17.39
C PHE A 326 -4.58 0.54 18.55
N TYR A 327 -5.15 -0.61 18.22
CA TYR A 327 -5.57 -1.62 19.18
C TYR A 327 -4.68 -2.85 19.08
N LEU A 328 -4.17 -3.32 20.22
CA LEU A 328 -3.28 -4.47 20.31
C LEU A 328 -3.75 -5.43 21.38
N ILE A 329 -3.93 -6.69 21.00
CA ILE A 329 -4.13 -7.76 21.98
C ILE A 329 -3.38 -9.02 21.53
N ASP A 330 -2.63 -9.60 22.47
CA ASP A 330 -2.04 -10.92 22.28
C ASP A 330 -3.10 -11.98 22.54
N THR A 331 -3.41 -12.78 21.53
CA THR A 331 -4.50 -13.74 21.62
C THR A 331 -4.18 -14.98 22.45
N THR A 332 -2.91 -15.27 22.72
CA THR A 332 -2.56 -16.27 23.74
C THR A 332 -2.95 -15.80 25.15
N ILE A 333 -2.96 -14.48 25.37
CA ILE A 333 -3.42 -13.87 26.62
C ILE A 333 -4.94 -13.73 26.62
N ALA A 334 -5.54 -13.42 25.47
CA ALA A 334 -6.99 -13.33 25.29
C ALA A 334 -7.70 -14.66 25.55
N GLN A 335 -7.13 -15.80 25.13
CA GLN A 335 -7.70 -17.13 25.36
C GLN A 335 -7.63 -17.57 26.84
N ASN A 336 -6.63 -17.07 27.59
CA ASN A 336 -6.46 -17.36 29.02
C ASN A 336 -7.34 -16.49 29.92
N ARG A 337 -7.91 -15.39 29.40
CA ARG A 337 -8.90 -14.57 30.10
C ARG A 337 -10.28 -14.89 29.57
N THR A 338 -11.25 -15.06 30.45
CA THR A 338 -12.68 -15.07 30.10
C THR A 338 -13.12 -13.65 29.70
N LEU A 339 -12.68 -13.16 28.53
CA LEU A 339 -13.06 -11.83 28.01
C LEU A 339 -14.59 -11.66 27.96
N ASN A 340 -15.32 -12.75 27.77
CA ASN A 340 -16.78 -12.80 27.88
C ASN A 340 -17.31 -12.40 29.27
N GLU A 341 -16.61 -12.75 30.35
CA GLU A 341 -16.98 -12.33 31.71
C GLU A 341 -16.72 -10.84 31.93
N VAL A 342 -15.64 -10.31 31.33
CA VAL A 342 -15.35 -8.88 31.33
C VAL A 342 -16.48 -8.12 30.63
N TRP A 343 -16.87 -8.56 29.42
CA TRP A 343 -18.00 -7.97 28.71
C TRP A 343 -19.29 -7.97 29.54
N LYS A 344 -19.64 -9.09 30.19
CA LYS A 344 -20.83 -9.19 31.05
C LYS A 344 -20.84 -8.21 32.21
N SER A 345 -19.67 -7.73 32.63
CA SER A 345 -19.51 -6.78 33.72
C SER A 345 -19.56 -5.31 33.27
N VAL A 346 -19.49 -5.05 31.95
CA VAL A 346 -19.59 -3.69 31.39
C VAL A 346 -21.01 -3.13 31.58
N ARG A 347 -21.12 -1.88 32.04
CA ARG A 347 -22.43 -1.25 32.38
C ARG A 347 -23.46 -1.29 31.25
N PHE A 348 -23.02 -1.07 30.01
CA PHE A 348 -23.87 -1.06 28.81
C PHE A 348 -23.95 -2.43 28.11
N TYR A 349 -23.42 -3.50 28.71
CA TYR A 349 -23.49 -4.86 28.16
C TYR A 349 -24.90 -5.29 27.71
N PRO A 350 -25.98 -5.01 28.46
CA PRO A 350 -27.33 -5.42 28.05
C PRO A 350 -27.75 -4.90 26.67
N GLN A 351 -27.19 -3.76 26.23
CA GLN A 351 -27.50 -3.10 24.95
C GLN A 351 -26.75 -3.74 23.79
N ILE A 352 -25.53 -4.23 24.04
CA ILE A 352 -24.61 -4.69 22.98
C ILE A 352 -24.49 -6.23 22.92
N LYS A 353 -25.01 -6.97 23.92
CA LYS A 353 -24.81 -8.42 24.05
C LYS A 353 -25.19 -9.26 22.81
N ALA A 354 -26.12 -8.78 21.99
CA ALA A 354 -26.57 -9.50 20.80
C ALA A 354 -25.61 -9.34 19.61
N ASP A 355 -24.76 -8.31 19.66
CA ASP A 355 -23.80 -7.96 18.62
C ASP A 355 -22.40 -8.52 18.93
N LEU A 356 -22.18 -9.08 20.12
CA LEU A 356 -20.91 -9.65 20.56
C LEU A 356 -20.86 -11.16 20.30
N SER A 357 -19.71 -11.63 19.81
CA SER A 357 -19.32 -13.04 19.83
C SER A 357 -18.42 -13.35 21.03
N ASP A 358 -18.11 -14.64 21.21
CA ASP A 358 -17.14 -15.10 22.20
C ASP A 358 -15.70 -14.62 21.93
N LYS A 359 -15.46 -14.12 20.71
CA LYS A 359 -14.16 -13.63 20.24
C LYS A 359 -14.10 -12.12 20.11
N THR A 360 -15.17 -11.38 20.44
CA THR A 360 -15.15 -9.92 20.31
C THR A 360 -14.22 -9.29 21.34
N VAL A 361 -13.26 -8.50 20.86
CA VAL A 361 -12.30 -7.77 21.71
C VAL A 361 -12.37 -6.25 21.53
N TYR A 362 -12.92 -5.83 20.39
CA TYR A 362 -13.11 -4.45 20.02
C TYR A 362 -14.57 -4.27 19.62
N PHE A 363 -15.24 -3.28 20.22
CA PHE A 363 -16.60 -2.89 19.87
C PHE A 363 -16.66 -1.38 19.69
N SER A 364 -17.31 -0.92 18.63
CA SER A 364 -17.62 0.50 18.45
C SER A 364 -19.03 0.67 17.92
N GLU A 365 -19.76 1.63 18.49
CA GLU A 365 -21.12 1.96 18.10
C GLU A 365 -21.32 3.48 18.07
N GLY A 366 -22.06 3.96 17.07
CA GLY A 366 -22.63 5.30 17.09
C GLY A 366 -21.68 6.43 16.71
N HIS A 367 -20.76 6.25 15.74
CA HIS A 367 -19.87 7.29 15.18
C HIS A 367 -18.52 7.50 15.85
N PHE A 368 -18.00 6.50 16.59
CA PHE A 368 -16.56 6.46 16.89
C PHE A 368 -15.75 6.09 15.63
N ALA A 369 -15.35 7.10 14.87
CA ALA A 369 -14.62 6.98 13.62
C ALA A 369 -13.33 7.84 13.60
N PRO A 370 -12.20 7.34 14.14
CA PRO A 370 -10.90 8.00 14.07
C PRO A 370 -10.51 8.44 12.65
N LYS A 371 -10.43 9.75 12.41
CA LYS A 371 -10.15 10.31 11.07
C LYS A 371 -8.78 9.92 10.53
N GLY A 372 -7.81 9.66 11.40
CA GLY A 372 -6.46 9.20 11.02
C GLY A 372 -6.37 7.71 10.72
N GLY A 373 -7.47 6.96 10.84
CA GLY A 373 -7.55 5.52 10.61
C GLY A 373 -7.52 4.68 11.88
N ILE A 374 -7.99 3.43 11.75
CA ILE A 374 -8.04 2.42 12.81
C ILE A 374 -7.14 1.26 12.43
N TYR A 375 -6.30 0.84 13.37
CA TYR A 375 -5.33 -0.22 13.19
C TYR A 375 -5.53 -1.27 14.29
N ILE A 376 -5.83 -2.50 13.93
CA ILE A 376 -6.19 -3.57 14.89
C ILE A 376 -5.24 -4.76 14.69
N ASP A 377 -4.35 -4.94 15.65
CA ASP A 377 -3.45 -6.09 15.75
C ASP A 377 -3.97 -7.07 16.80
N ALA A 378 -4.84 -7.97 16.37
CA ALA A 378 -5.63 -8.87 17.20
C ALA A 378 -5.91 -10.19 16.44
N LEU A 379 -4.88 -11.01 16.25
CA LEU A 379 -4.96 -12.21 15.40
C LEU A 379 -5.86 -13.30 15.98
N GLY A 380 -6.92 -13.69 15.26
CA GLY A 380 -7.82 -14.79 15.64
C GLY A 380 -8.99 -14.38 16.54
N VAL A 381 -9.21 -13.07 16.70
CA VAL A 381 -10.37 -12.48 17.40
C VAL A 381 -11.17 -11.58 16.47
N GLU A 382 -12.21 -10.94 16.98
CA GLU A 382 -13.18 -10.15 16.21
C GLU A 382 -13.27 -8.69 16.69
N ALA A 383 -13.38 -7.78 15.72
CA ALA A 383 -13.70 -6.38 15.90
C ALA A 383 -15.07 -6.06 15.29
N VAL A 384 -15.96 -5.49 16.10
CA VAL A 384 -17.34 -5.17 15.72
C VAL A 384 -17.52 -3.66 15.60
N PHE A 385 -18.13 -3.25 14.49
CA PHE A 385 -18.41 -1.86 14.14
C PHE A 385 -19.89 -1.72 13.81
N LYS A 386 -20.65 -1.05 14.67
CA LYS A 386 -22.11 -0.96 14.56
C LYS A 386 -22.56 0.48 14.36
N ASP A 387 -23.39 0.72 13.35
CA ASP A 387 -24.03 2.03 13.11
C ASP A 387 -23.03 3.20 13.24
N ILE A 388 -21.85 3.05 12.63
CA ILE A 388 -20.77 4.03 12.74
C ILE A 388 -21.12 5.30 11.95
N GLY A 389 -21.99 5.25 10.94
CA GLY A 389 -22.16 6.39 10.05
C GLY A 389 -20.99 6.45 9.08
N VAL A 390 -20.04 7.38 9.22
CA VAL A 390 -18.99 7.63 8.21
C VAL A 390 -17.58 7.51 8.80
N PHE A 391 -16.77 6.63 8.22
CA PHE A 391 -15.31 6.62 8.37
C PHE A 391 -14.68 7.59 7.37
N GLU A 392 -14.46 8.83 7.80
CA GLU A 392 -13.80 9.85 6.99
C GLU A 392 -12.28 9.83 7.19
N TYR A 393 -11.55 9.31 6.21
CA TYR A 393 -10.10 9.23 6.32
C TYR A 393 -9.38 10.52 5.93
N ARG A 394 -8.48 10.95 6.81
CA ARG A 394 -7.57 12.07 6.63
C ARG A 394 -6.16 11.70 7.09
N ALA A 395 -5.21 11.67 6.17
CA ALA A 395 -3.81 11.41 6.53
C ALA A 395 -3.23 12.48 7.47
N SER A 396 -3.72 13.72 7.38
CA SER A 396 -3.33 14.82 8.30
C SER A 396 -3.80 14.61 9.74
N ALA A 397 -4.80 13.75 9.97
CA ALA A 397 -5.24 13.33 11.30
C ALA A 397 -4.39 12.17 11.86
N HIS A 398 -3.43 11.65 11.11
CA HIS A 398 -2.46 10.70 11.62
C HIS A 398 -1.33 11.47 12.36
N PRO A 399 -1.11 11.21 13.66
CA PRO A 399 -0.21 11.98 14.54
C PRO A 399 1.26 11.64 14.36
N PHE A 400 1.58 10.54 13.69
CA PHE A 400 2.92 10.25 13.21
C PHE A 400 3.07 10.86 11.82
N GLU A 401 4.18 11.56 11.60
CA GLU A 401 4.70 11.75 10.25
C GLU A 401 4.85 10.35 9.64
N ARG A 402 3.96 10.02 8.70
CA ARG A 402 4.01 8.72 8.04
C ARG A 402 5.37 8.55 7.41
N SER A 403 5.91 7.32 7.44
CA SER A 403 7.15 7.04 6.73
C SER A 403 6.98 7.50 5.31
N LYS A 404 7.93 8.33 4.90
CA LYS A 404 8.07 8.67 3.50
C LYS A 404 8.66 7.46 2.80
N VAL A 405 7.93 6.97 1.81
CA VAL A 405 8.34 5.86 0.97
C VAL A 405 8.72 6.40 -0.39
N LEU A 406 9.73 5.78 -0.98
CA LEU A 406 10.11 6.01 -2.37
C LEU A 406 9.34 5.01 -3.22
N GLU A 407 8.47 5.52 -4.09
CA GLU A 407 7.61 4.74 -4.96
C GLU A 407 7.79 5.16 -6.42
N TRP A 408 7.83 4.19 -7.33
CA TRP A 408 7.78 4.48 -8.77
C TRP A 408 6.42 5.06 -9.16
N GLN A 409 6.43 6.05 -10.06
CA GLN A 409 5.21 6.45 -10.75
C GLN A 409 4.85 5.38 -11.81
N PRO A 410 3.61 4.86 -11.81
CA PRO A 410 3.15 3.91 -12.82
C PRO A 410 3.30 4.47 -14.24
N GLY A 411 3.72 3.63 -15.19
CA GLY A 411 3.95 4.02 -16.59
C GLY A 411 5.21 3.41 -17.25
N GLY A 412 6.04 2.69 -16.49
CA GLY A 412 7.17 1.90 -17.00
C GLY A 412 6.90 0.39 -17.02
N TRP A 413 7.91 -0.43 -17.36
CA TRP A 413 7.83 -1.91 -17.38
C TRP A 413 7.43 -2.55 -16.03
N PHE A 414 7.44 -1.78 -14.94
CA PHE A 414 7.08 -2.21 -13.58
C PHE A 414 5.64 -1.88 -13.16
N ALA A 415 4.81 -1.32 -14.06
CA ALA A 415 3.42 -1.03 -13.75
C ALA A 415 2.52 -2.25 -14.05
N PHE A 416 2.36 -3.13 -13.06
CA PHE A 416 1.27 -4.11 -13.01
C PHE A 416 0.30 -3.77 -11.88
#